data_AF-A0A326RT90-F1
#
_entry.id   AF-A0A326RT90-F1
#
_cell.length_a   1.000
_cell.length_b   1.000
_cell.length_c   1.000
_cell.angle_alpha   90.00
_cell.angle_beta   90.00
_cell.angle_gamma   90.00
#
_symmetry.space_group_name_H-M   'P 1'
#
loop_
_entity.id
_entity.type
_entity.pdbx_description
1 polymer ?
#
loop_
_entity_poly.entity_id
_entity_poly.type
_entity_poly.pdbx_seq_one_letter_code
_entity_poly.pdbx_strand_id
1 'polypeptide(L)'
;MSVAVQINSSENSTTSWTVSTSPESVNFHFGQQDILKISSQPIANKMQGMCRFENGFEKLLPLFRGLILLGKPSSLSLIYDFTRAQVFFTYAHTEAQEVDKFFGKVIDMLKNEVRFKQILEKVIQNNRKYQAEQALLQTALHRVNWD
;
A
#
# COMPACT_ATOMS: atom_id res chain seq x y z
N MET A 1 52.74 19.68 16.03
CA MET A 1 52.64 18.32 15.49
C MET A 1 52.63 17.35 16.66
N SER A 2 51.75 16.35 16.60
CA SER A 2 51.68 15.13 17.43
C SER A 2 51.18 15.29 18.88
N VAL A 3 50.34 14.44 19.47
CA VAL A 3 49.45 13.32 19.07
C VAL A 3 48.47 13.19 20.27
N ALA A 4 47.20 12.86 20.00
CA ALA A 4 46.19 12.59 21.03
C ALA A 4 46.41 11.23 21.74
N VAL A 5 46.06 11.12 23.03
CA VAL A 5 45.64 9.87 23.66
C VAL A 5 44.57 10.17 24.71
N GLN A 6 43.38 9.57 24.55
CA GLN A 6 42.29 9.52 25.53
C GLN A 6 42.60 8.48 26.60
N ILE A 7 42.22 8.75 27.85
CA ILE A 7 41.85 7.69 28.81
C ILE A 7 40.58 8.15 29.52
N ASN A 8 39.49 7.45 29.19
CA ASN A 8 38.17 7.58 29.78
C ASN A 8 38.00 6.45 30.79
N SER A 9 37.73 6.79 32.04
CA SER A 9 37.17 5.93 33.09
C SER A 9 36.57 6.88 34.11
N SER A 10 35.35 6.75 34.62
CA SER A 10 34.40 5.66 34.75
C SER A 10 33.10 6.31 35.22
N GLU A 11 31.92 5.71 35.00
CA GLU A 11 31.01 5.34 36.09
C GLU A 11 29.65 4.85 35.57
N ASN A 12 29.19 3.82 36.27
CA ASN A 12 27.92 3.14 36.14
C ASN A 12 26.72 4.11 36.21
N SER A 13 25.79 4.00 35.26
CA SER A 13 24.37 4.20 35.57
C SER A 13 23.49 3.40 34.59
N THR A 14 22.84 2.38 35.15
CA THR A 14 21.42 2.02 34.94
C THR A 14 20.80 2.28 33.56
N THR A 15 20.45 1.19 32.88
CA THR A 15 19.23 1.02 32.05
C THR A 15 18.66 2.30 31.44
N SER A 16 19.19 2.71 30.29
CA SER A 16 18.44 3.59 29.38
C SER A 16 17.79 2.72 28.30
N TRP A 17 16.64 2.15 28.64
CA TRP A 17 15.68 1.67 27.64
C TRP A 17 15.13 2.92 26.95
N THR A 18 15.85 3.42 25.96
CA THR A 18 15.31 4.43 25.07
C THR A 18 14.33 3.70 24.15
N VAL A 19 13.05 3.75 24.54
CA VAL A 19 11.93 3.40 23.68
C VAL A 19 12.14 4.16 22.36
N SER A 20 12.52 3.44 21.32
CA SER A 20 12.51 3.96 19.96
C SER A 20 11.04 4.24 19.62
N THR A 21 10.60 5.47 19.86
CA THR A 21 9.24 5.94 19.57
C THR A 21 9.05 6.31 18.10
N SER A 22 10.05 6.09 17.22
CA SER A 22 9.86 6.29 15.79
C SER A 22 8.98 5.16 15.25
N PRO A 23 7.80 5.46 14.67
CA PRO A 23 7.04 4.45 13.95
C PRO A 23 7.91 3.90 12.82
N GLU A 24 8.06 2.57 12.78
CA GLU A 24 8.60 1.93 11.60
C GLU A 24 7.54 2.10 10.51
N SER A 25 7.82 2.99 9.56
CA SER A 25 6.90 3.36 8.50
C SER A 25 7.37 2.72 7.20
N VAL A 26 6.51 1.89 6.63
CA VAL A 26 6.71 1.27 5.32
C VAL A 26 5.79 1.98 4.34
N ASN A 27 6.39 2.74 3.43
CA ASN A 27 5.69 3.41 2.34
C ASN A 27 5.67 2.50 1.11
N PHE A 28 4.47 2.25 0.59
CA PHE A 28 4.29 1.39 -0.58
C PHE A 28 4.04 2.21 -1.82
N HIS A 29 5.00 2.13 -2.73
CA HIS A 29 5.03 2.87 -3.97
C HIS A 29 4.51 2.02 -5.14
N PHE A 30 3.82 2.67 -6.07
CA PHE A 30 3.49 2.14 -7.39
C PHE A 30 3.83 3.20 -8.44
N GLY A 31 4.80 2.90 -9.31
CA GLY A 31 5.41 3.93 -10.14
C GLY A 31 6.13 4.97 -9.28
N GLN A 32 5.70 6.23 -9.33
CA GLN A 32 6.21 7.35 -8.52
C GLN A 32 5.26 7.78 -7.39
N GLN A 33 4.13 7.09 -7.18
CA GLN A 33 3.11 7.48 -6.22
C GLN A 33 3.02 6.47 -5.06
N ASP A 34 2.91 6.98 -3.84
CA ASP A 34 2.54 6.19 -2.67
C ASP A 34 1.06 5.78 -2.78
N ILE A 35 0.77 4.49 -2.71
CA ILE A 35 -0.62 3.98 -2.66
C ILE A 35 -1.07 3.85 -1.21
N LEU A 36 -0.19 3.32 -0.37
CA LEU A 36 -0.47 2.92 0.99
C LEU A 36 0.73 3.23 1.87
N LYS A 37 0.48 3.82 3.03
CA LYS A 37 1.47 4.00 4.09
C LYS A 37 1.08 3.13 5.26
N ILE A 38 1.98 2.25 5.67
CA ILE A 38 1.80 1.40 6.85
C ILE A 38 2.76 1.86 7.91
N SER A 39 2.26 2.27 9.06
CA SER A 39 3.08 2.48 10.25
C SER A 39 2.79 1.37 11.25
N SER A 40 3.83 0.85 11.90
CA SER A 40 3.67 -0.06 13.03
C SER A 40 4.52 0.38 14.21
N GLN A 41 4.02 0.15 15.42
CA GLN A 41 4.66 0.45 16.68
C GLN A 41 4.39 -0.68 17.69
N PRO A 42 5.42 -1.11 18.45
CA PRO A 42 5.23 -2.05 19.54
C PRO A 42 4.56 -1.35 20.73
N ILE A 43 3.51 -1.97 21.30
CA ILE A 43 2.81 -1.50 22.50
C ILE A 43 2.62 -2.69 23.45
N ALA A 44 3.41 -2.71 24.52
CA ALA A 44 3.49 -3.83 25.47
C ALA A 44 3.75 -5.17 24.76
N ASN A 45 2.81 -6.12 24.81
CA ASN A 45 2.92 -7.45 24.18
C ASN A 45 2.23 -7.55 22.80
N LYS A 46 1.78 -6.42 22.25
CA LYS A 46 1.07 -6.36 20.97
C LYS A 46 1.74 -5.36 20.04
N MET A 47 1.64 -5.61 18.75
CA MET A 47 1.94 -4.62 17.73
C MET A 47 0.65 -3.89 17.37
N GLN A 48 0.73 -2.57 17.27
CA GLN A 48 -0.34 -1.74 16.75
C GLN A 48 0.17 -0.96 15.56
N GLY A 49 -0.68 -0.79 14.55
CA GLY A 49 -0.32 0.04 13.42
C GLY A 49 -1.51 0.57 12.67
N MET A 50 -1.20 1.35 11.65
CA MET A 50 -2.17 2.00 10.81
C MET A 50 -1.75 1.88 9.35
N CYS A 51 -2.69 1.46 8.50
CA CYS A 51 -2.61 1.58 7.06
C CYS A 51 -3.43 2.81 6.65
N ARG A 52 -2.79 3.75 5.97
CA ARG A 52 -3.45 4.92 5.39
C ARG A 52 -3.32 4.89 3.88
N PHE A 53 -4.44 4.98 3.18
CA PHE A 53 -4.44 5.17 1.73
C PHE A 53 -4.14 6.63 1.41
N GLU A 54 -3.32 6.84 0.38
CA GLU A 54 -3.04 8.18 -0.14
C GLU A 54 -4.22 8.72 -0.95
N ASN A 55 -4.23 10.04 -1.12
CA ASN A 55 -5.29 10.75 -1.84
C ASN A 55 -5.42 10.19 -3.27
N GLY A 56 -6.65 9.83 -3.66
CA GLY A 56 -6.95 9.20 -4.96
C GLY A 56 -7.01 7.67 -4.93
N PHE A 57 -6.47 7.03 -3.88
CA PHE A 57 -6.52 5.57 -3.69
C PHE A 57 -7.55 5.12 -2.64
N GLU A 58 -8.34 6.05 -2.09
CA GLU A 58 -9.39 5.78 -1.10
C GLU A 58 -10.40 4.71 -1.56
N LYS A 59 -10.70 4.69 -2.87
CA LYS A 59 -11.59 3.70 -3.50
C LYS A 59 -11.05 2.27 -3.46
N LEU A 60 -9.78 2.08 -3.11
CA LEU A 60 -9.18 0.76 -2.89
C LEU A 60 -9.46 0.21 -1.49
N LEU A 61 -9.96 1.01 -0.55
CA LEU A 61 -10.23 0.55 0.81
C LEU A 61 -11.22 -0.64 0.87
N PRO A 62 -12.37 -0.64 0.15
CA PRO A 62 -13.26 -1.79 0.14
C PRO A 62 -12.62 -3.05 -0.45
N LEU A 63 -11.77 -2.89 -1.48
CA LEU A 63 -11.02 -3.98 -2.08
C LEU A 63 -9.98 -4.54 -1.09
N PHE A 64 -9.24 -3.67 -0.43
CA PHE A 64 -8.27 -4.03 0.61
C PHE A 64 -8.95 -4.81 1.74
N ARG A 65 -10.11 -4.34 2.22
CA ARG A 65 -10.94 -5.07 3.18
C ARG A 65 -11.33 -6.45 2.64
N GLY A 66 -11.77 -6.54 1.39
CA GLY A 66 -12.09 -7.82 0.75
C GLY A 66 -10.91 -8.79 0.74
N LEU A 67 -9.74 -8.33 0.30
CA LEU A 67 -8.50 -9.12 0.27
C LEU A 67 -8.09 -9.58 1.67
N ILE A 68 -8.25 -8.72 2.69
CA ILE A 68 -7.92 -9.10 4.06
C ILE A 68 -8.87 -10.18 4.59
N LEU A 69 -10.17 -10.04 4.34
CA LEU A 69 -11.16 -11.01 4.82
C LEU A 69 -10.97 -12.41 4.24
N LEU A 70 -10.32 -12.54 3.08
CA LEU A 70 -10.05 -13.83 2.44
C LEU A 70 -8.92 -14.64 3.09
N GLY A 71 -8.05 -14.02 3.88
CA GLY A 71 -6.86 -14.71 4.40
C GLY A 71 -6.29 -14.18 5.71
N LYS A 72 -7.06 -13.36 6.45
CA LYS A 72 -6.65 -12.75 7.71
C LYS A 72 -6.10 -13.80 8.71
N PRO A 73 -4.89 -13.61 9.26
CA PRO A 73 -4.40 -14.38 10.40
C PRO A 73 -5.30 -14.24 11.63
N SER A 74 -5.37 -15.27 12.48
CA SER A 74 -6.26 -15.28 13.65
C SER A 74 -5.98 -14.15 14.62
N SER A 75 -4.71 -13.80 14.87
CA SER A 75 -4.35 -12.72 15.81
C SER A 75 -4.54 -11.31 15.25
N LEU A 76 -4.67 -11.17 13.93
CA LEU A 76 -4.76 -9.86 13.28
C LEU A 76 -6.18 -9.30 13.45
N SER A 77 -6.34 -8.26 14.26
CA SER A 77 -7.58 -7.51 14.37
C SER A 77 -7.47 -6.22 13.56
N LEU A 78 -8.52 -5.89 12.78
CA LEU A 78 -8.55 -4.68 11.97
C LEU A 78 -9.82 -3.86 12.24
N ILE A 79 -9.66 -2.54 12.31
CA ILE A 79 -10.73 -1.57 12.45
C ILE A 79 -10.64 -0.62 11.25
N TYR A 80 -11.75 -0.49 10.52
CA TYR A 80 -11.81 0.30 9.28
C TYR A 80 -12.49 1.64 9.54
N ASP A 81 -11.82 2.73 9.16
CA ASP A 81 -12.39 4.07 9.05
C ASP A 81 -12.54 4.41 7.57
N PHE A 82 -13.76 4.27 7.06
CA PHE A 82 -14.09 4.59 5.67
C PHE A 82 -14.08 6.08 5.38
N THR A 83 -14.32 6.93 6.39
CA THR A 83 -14.37 8.39 6.23
C THR A 83 -12.98 8.94 5.98
N ARG A 84 -11.96 8.38 6.64
CA ARG A 84 -10.56 8.83 6.52
C ARG A 84 -9.69 7.95 5.65
N ALA A 85 -10.27 6.93 5.00
CA ALA A 85 -9.55 5.91 4.25
C ALA A 85 -8.39 5.27 5.04
N GLN A 86 -8.66 4.91 6.30
CA GLN A 86 -7.67 4.40 7.25
C GLN A 86 -8.08 3.03 7.79
N VAL A 87 -7.09 2.20 8.08
CA VAL A 87 -7.28 0.91 8.73
C VAL A 87 -6.31 0.81 9.89
N PHE A 88 -6.83 0.63 11.08
CA PHE A 88 -6.02 0.34 12.26
C PHE A 88 -5.91 -1.17 12.42
N PHE A 89 -4.71 -1.67 12.71
CA PHE A 89 -4.48 -3.08 12.94
C PHE A 89 -3.77 -3.34 14.25
N THR A 90 -4.05 -4.49 14.86
CA THR A 90 -3.34 -5.00 16.02
C THR A 90 -3.09 -6.49 15.87
N TYR A 91 -1.92 -6.96 16.34
CA TYR A 91 -1.57 -8.39 16.33
C TYR A 91 -0.57 -8.72 17.45
N ALA A 92 -0.40 -10.01 17.74
CA ALA A 92 0.55 -10.47 18.76
C ALA A 92 2.00 -10.34 18.25
N HIS A 93 2.93 -9.88 19.08
CA HIS A 93 4.33 -9.68 18.65
C HIS A 93 4.98 -10.96 18.09
N THR A 94 4.56 -12.13 18.58
CA THR A 94 5.01 -13.46 18.10
C THR A 94 4.64 -13.75 16.65
N GLU A 95 3.60 -13.11 16.12
CA GLU A 95 3.08 -13.33 14.76
C GLU A 95 3.52 -12.24 13.78
N ALA A 96 4.45 -11.35 14.16
CA ALA A 96 4.91 -10.24 13.31
C ALA A 96 5.34 -10.70 11.92
N GLN A 97 6.15 -11.75 11.84
CA GLN A 97 6.64 -12.27 10.57
C GLN A 97 5.51 -12.81 9.66
N GLU A 98 4.47 -13.39 10.24
CA GLU A 98 3.32 -13.91 9.49
C GLU A 98 2.48 -12.75 8.94
N VAL A 99 2.22 -11.76 9.81
CA VAL A 99 1.45 -10.56 9.46
C VAL A 99 2.16 -9.72 8.40
N ASP A 100 3.49 -9.57 8.49
CA ASP A 100 4.29 -8.87 7.48
C ASP A 100 4.21 -9.57 6.11
N LYS A 101 4.34 -10.91 6.08
CA LYS A 101 4.17 -11.70 4.86
C LYS A 101 2.75 -11.57 4.29
N PHE A 102 1.74 -11.55 5.17
CA PHE A 102 0.35 -11.40 4.78
C PHE A 102 0.09 -10.02 4.15
N PHE A 103 0.49 -8.93 4.82
CA PHE A 103 0.36 -7.59 4.26
C PHE A 103 1.14 -7.44 2.96
N GLY A 104 2.35 -8.01 2.87
CA GLY A 104 3.12 -8.04 1.61
C GLY A 104 2.32 -8.63 0.45
N LYS A 105 1.69 -9.80 0.64
CA LYS A 105 0.84 -10.44 -0.38
C LYS A 105 -0.37 -9.59 -0.75
N VAL A 106 -1.06 -9.02 0.24
CA VAL A 106 -2.24 -8.16 0.01
C VAL A 106 -1.85 -6.92 -0.80
N ILE A 107 -0.69 -6.34 -0.51
CA ILE A 107 -0.18 -5.18 -1.21
C ILE A 107 0.20 -5.52 -2.65
N ASP A 108 0.85 -6.67 -2.89
CA ASP A 108 1.16 -7.12 -4.24
C ASP A 108 -0.11 -7.35 -5.06
N MET A 109 -1.16 -7.92 -4.46
CA MET A 109 -2.47 -8.04 -5.09
C MET A 109 -3.08 -6.68 -5.42
N LEU A 110 -3.01 -5.71 -4.50
CA LEU A 110 -3.47 -4.35 -4.75
C LEU A 110 -2.71 -3.68 -5.91
N LYS A 111 -1.39 -3.82 -5.98
CA LYS A 111 -0.57 -3.29 -7.08
C LYS A 111 -0.97 -3.89 -8.42
N ASN A 112 -1.19 -5.20 -8.45
CA ASN A 112 -1.62 -5.90 -9.66
C ASN A 112 -3.01 -5.44 -10.11
N GLU A 113 -3.93 -5.22 -9.18
CA GLU A 113 -5.26 -4.69 -9.49
C GLU A 113 -5.18 -3.27 -10.09
N VAL A 114 -4.39 -2.38 -9.49
CA VAL A 114 -4.21 -1.01 -10.03
C VAL A 114 -3.60 -1.06 -11.43
N ARG A 115 -2.59 -1.90 -11.65
CA ARG A 115 -1.98 -2.12 -12.96
C ARG A 115 -3.01 -2.67 -13.97
N PHE A 116 -3.81 -3.63 -13.55
CA PHE A 116 -4.85 -4.23 -14.38
C PHE A 116 -5.86 -3.17 -14.83
N LYS A 117 -6.35 -2.32 -13.92
CA LYS A 117 -7.27 -1.23 -14.24
C LYS A 117 -6.69 -0.25 -15.27
N GLN A 118 -5.41 0.11 -15.15
CA GLN A 118 -4.75 0.99 -16.12
C GLN A 118 -4.67 0.36 -17.52
N ILE A 119 -4.37 -0.94 -17.61
CA ILE A 119 -4.33 -1.64 -18.89
C ILE A 119 -5.74 -1.72 -19.48
N LEU A 120 -6.72 -2.07 -18.66
CA LEU A 120 -8.12 -2.18 -19.09
C LEU A 120 -8.65 -0.84 -19.63
N GLU A 121 -8.33 0.26 -18.97
CA GLU A 121 -8.71 1.61 -19.42
C GLU A 121 -8.14 1.91 -20.82
N LYS A 122 -6.86 1.62 -21.06
CA LYS A 122 -6.25 1.78 -22.39
C LYS A 122 -6.91 0.91 -23.45
N VAL A 123 -7.26 -0.32 -23.11
CA VAL A 123 -7.97 -1.24 -24.02
C VAL A 123 -9.35 -0.69 -24.39
N ILE A 124 -10.10 -0.18 -23.41
CA ILE A 124 -11.41 0.43 -23.64
C ILE A 124 -11.29 1.67 -24.53
N GLN A 125 -10.31 2.54 -24.27
CA GLN A 125 -10.07 3.73 -25.09
C GLN A 125 -9.72 3.36 -26.54
N ASN A 126 -8.84 2.38 -26.74
CA ASN A 126 -8.48 1.89 -28.07
C ASN A 126 -9.67 1.28 -28.81
N ASN A 127 -10.50 0.50 -28.11
CA ASN A 127 -11.70 -0.09 -28.71
C ASN A 127 -12.70 0.99 -29.15
N ARG A 128 -12.95 2.00 -28.30
CA ARG A 128 -13.81 3.15 -28.66
C ARG A 128 -13.28 3.91 -29.86
N LYS A 129 -11.97 4.16 -29.91
CA LYS A 129 -11.31 4.81 -31.05
C LYS A 129 -11.49 3.98 -32.33
N TYR A 130 -11.23 2.68 -32.25
CA TYR A 130 -11.41 1.76 -33.36
C TYR A 130 -12.86 1.73 -33.87
N GLN A 131 -13.85 1.69 -32.96
CA GLN A 131 -15.27 1.75 -33.33
C GLN A 131 -15.65 3.06 -34.03
N ALA A 132 -15.12 4.19 -33.56
CA ALA A 132 -15.33 5.48 -34.21
C ALA A 132 -14.70 5.53 -35.61
N GLU A 133 -13.48 5.01 -35.76
CA GLU A 133 -12.81 4.90 -37.06
C GLU A 133 -13.58 4.00 -38.03
N GLN A 134 -14.07 2.85 -37.56
CA GLN A 134 -14.91 1.95 -38.36
C GLN A 134 -16.21 2.62 -38.80
N ALA A 135 -16.88 3.36 -37.91
CA ALA A 135 -18.11 4.08 -38.25
C ALA A 135 -17.86 5.18 -39.31
N LEU A 136 -16.73 5.89 -39.22
CA LEU A 136 -16.35 6.88 -40.23
C LEU A 136 -16.04 6.23 -41.59
N LEU A 137 -15.28 5.13 -41.61
CA LEU A 137 -14.98 4.38 -42.83
C LEU A 137 -16.25 3.86 -43.50
N GLN A 138 -17.18 3.29 -42.73
CA GLN A 138 -18.46 2.82 -43.25
C GLN A 138 -19.29 3.95 -43.86
N THR A 139 -19.33 5.11 -43.20
CA THR A 139 -20.04 6.30 -43.72
C THR A 139 -19.43 6.80 -45.03
N ALA A 140 -18.10 6.83 -45.12
CA ALA A 140 -17.39 7.23 -46.33
C ALA A 140 -17.61 6.25 -47.50
N LEU A 141 -17.51 4.94 -47.24
CA LEU A 141 -17.75 3.91 -48.26
C LEU A 141 -19.19 3.92 -48.76
N HIS A 142 -20.17 4.10 -47.87
CA HIS A 142 -21.57 4.23 -48.28
C HIS A 142 -21.76 5.47 -49.16
N ARG A 143 -21.18 6.63 -48.83
CA ARG A 143 -21.30 7.84 -49.66
C ARG A 143 -20.75 7.68 -51.07
N VAL A 144 -19.61 7.01 -51.23
CA VAL A 144 -18.95 6.80 -52.52
C VAL A 144 -19.76 5.86 -53.45
N ASN A 145 -20.62 5.01 -52.88
CA ASN A 145 -21.42 4.06 -53.66
C ASN A 145 -22.75 4.62 -54.20
N TRP A 146 -23.12 5.87 -53.86
CA TRP A 146 -24.36 6.52 -54.29
C TRP A 146 -24.15 7.71 -55.25
N ASP A 147 -22.90 7.98 -55.66
CA ASP A 147 -22.53 8.86 -56.77
C ASP A 147 -22.12 8.00 -57.99
#